data_AF-A0A9N8K5M1-F1
#
_entry.id   AF-A0A9N8K5M1-F1
#
_cell.length_a   1.000
_cell.length_b   1.000
_cell.length_c   1.000
_cell.angle_alpha   90.00
_cell.angle_beta   90.00
_cell.angle_gamma   90.00
#
_symmetry.space_group_name_H-M   'P 1'
#
loop_
_entity.id
_entity.type
_entity.pdbx_description
1 polymer ?
#
loop_
_entity_poly.entity_id
_entity_poly.type
_entity_poly.pdbx_seq_one_letter_code
_entity_poly.pdbx_strand_id
1 'polypeptide(L)'
;MLSISVITVPVLYNTIDAPSQLLKQWSRLYYYGHIYMPAMSVAVTGLFFYIAIQKRALKQDIWLRYAMAGATTITMVPYTLTVMAPTNNSLFALSDEAWDGSSNLSLGEVQKIIYGWAWLHVARCFFPFVGSMIGLMSFMQESMSH
;
A
#
# COMPACT_ATOMS: atom_id res chain seq x y z
N MET A 1 -2.50 -3.22 -7.10
CA MET A 1 -2.38 -2.51 -5.80
C MET A 1 -3.68 -1.80 -5.49
N LEU A 2 -4.01 -0.72 -6.22
CA LEU A 2 -5.23 0.06 -6.00
C LEU A 2 -6.54 -0.72 -6.26
N SER A 3 -6.51 -1.69 -7.18
CA SER A 3 -7.66 -2.56 -7.51
C SER A 3 -8.26 -3.28 -6.30
N ILE A 4 -7.46 -3.55 -5.26
CA ILE A 4 -7.95 -4.16 -4.02
C ILE A 4 -8.99 -3.26 -3.36
N SER A 5 -8.68 -1.97 -3.19
CA SER A 5 -9.59 -1.01 -2.57
C SER A 5 -10.76 -0.62 -3.48
N VAL A 6 -10.51 -0.48 -4.79
CA VAL A 6 -11.49 0.10 -5.74
C VAL A 6 -12.43 -0.95 -6.32
N ILE A 7 -11.98 -2.20 -6.46
CA ILE A 7 -12.74 -3.26 -7.13
C ILE A 7 -13.04 -4.39 -6.15
N THR A 8 -12.02 -4.94 -5.49
CA THR A 8 -12.19 -6.13 -4.64
C THR A 8 -13.09 -5.83 -3.44
N VAL A 9 -12.88 -4.71 -2.74
CA VAL A 9 -13.73 -4.36 -1.57
C VAL A 9 -15.22 -4.22 -1.93
N PRO A 10 -15.62 -3.47 -2.98
CA PRO A 10 -17.01 -3.45 -3.42
C PRO A 10 -17.57 -4.82 -3.81
N VAL A 11 -16.76 -5.66 -4.49
CA VAL A 11 -17.18 -7.03 -4.84
C VAL A 11 -17.45 -7.86 -3.59
N LEU A 12 -16.58 -7.79 -2.58
CA LEU A 12 -16.79 -8.49 -1.30
C LEU A 12 -18.09 -8.03 -0.60
N TYR A 13 -18.42 -6.74 -0.67
CA TYR A 13 -19.66 -6.23 -0.05
C TYR A 13 -20.93 -6.72 -0.75
N ASN A 14 -20.88 -6.89 -2.07
CA ASN A 14 -22.03 -7.34 -2.85
C ASN A 14 -22.21 -8.86 -2.87
N THR A 15 -21.22 -9.62 -2.40
CA THR A 15 -21.20 -11.10 -2.53
C THR A 15 -21.13 -11.84 -1.20
N ILE A 16 -20.96 -11.13 -0.08
CA ILE A 16 -20.80 -11.75 1.24
C ILE A 16 -21.83 -11.22 2.21
N ASP A 17 -22.69 -12.12 2.69
CA ASP A 17 -23.76 -11.82 3.63
C ASP A 17 -23.38 -12.12 5.10
N ALA A 18 -22.25 -12.79 5.33
CA ALA A 18 -21.78 -13.19 6.67
C ALA A 18 -20.55 -12.37 7.12
N PRO A 19 -20.57 -11.73 8.32
CA PRO A 19 -19.45 -10.91 8.80
C PRO A 19 -18.15 -11.72 8.96
N SER A 20 -18.24 -12.96 9.43
CA SER A 20 -17.09 -13.86 9.59
C SER A 20 -16.43 -14.21 8.25
N GLN A 21 -17.24 -14.44 7.21
CA GLN A 21 -16.74 -14.69 5.86
C GLN A 21 -16.06 -13.43 5.30
N LEU A 22 -16.63 -12.24 5.53
CA LEU A 22 -16.07 -10.98 5.05
C LEU A 22 -14.70 -10.69 5.70
N LEU A 23 -14.59 -10.87 7.02
CA LEU A 23 -13.33 -10.73 7.75
C LEU A 23 -12.27 -11.74 7.28
N LYS A 24 -12.65 -12.99 7.06
CA LYS A 24 -11.76 -14.03 6.53
C LYS A 24 -11.22 -13.70 5.13
N GLN A 25 -12.08 -13.17 4.25
CA GLN A 25 -11.65 -12.74 2.92
C GLN A 25 -10.72 -11.54 2.99
N TRP A 26 -11.03 -10.55 3.84
CA TRP A 26 -10.16 -9.42 4.09
C TRP A 26 -8.79 -9.86 4.64
N SER A 27 -8.73 -10.76 5.62
CA SER A 27 -7.46 -11.18 6.23
C SER A 27 -6.57 -11.93 5.23
N ARG A 28 -7.15 -12.74 4.35
CA ARG A 28 -6.42 -13.36 3.23
C ARG A 28 -5.91 -12.34 2.23
N LEU A 29 -6.74 -11.37 1.87
CA LEU A 29 -6.37 -10.29 0.96
C LEU A 29 -5.20 -9.46 1.52
N TYR A 30 -5.26 -9.12 2.81
CA TYR A 30 -4.16 -8.47 3.52
C TYR A 30 -2.91 -9.36 3.56
N TYR A 31 -3.06 -10.66 3.83
CA TYR A 31 -1.95 -11.60 3.88
C TYR A 31 -1.13 -11.59 2.58
N TYR A 32 -1.77 -11.66 1.42
CA TYR A 32 -1.03 -11.55 0.15
C TYR A 32 -0.46 -10.14 -0.07
N GLY A 33 -1.21 -9.10 0.29
CA GLY A 33 -0.77 -7.71 0.14
C GLY A 33 0.47 -7.34 0.97
N HIS A 34 0.55 -7.77 2.23
CA HIS A 34 1.67 -7.38 3.09
C HIS A 34 2.99 -8.11 2.75
N ILE A 35 2.94 -9.22 2.01
CA ILE A 35 4.14 -9.93 1.55
C ILE A 35 4.71 -9.28 0.30
N TYR A 36 3.90 -9.23 -0.77
CA TYR A 36 4.43 -8.85 -2.09
C TYR A 36 4.63 -7.33 -2.24
N MET A 37 3.75 -6.52 -1.65
CA MET A 37 3.73 -5.08 -1.93
C MET A 37 4.90 -4.33 -1.29
N PRO A 38 5.26 -4.56 -0.01
CA PRO A 38 6.45 -3.95 0.58
C PRO A 38 7.74 -4.42 -0.10
N ALA A 39 7.84 -5.71 -0.45
CA ALA A 39 9.01 -6.22 -1.15
C ALA A 39 9.25 -5.50 -2.48
N MET A 40 8.20 -5.32 -3.29
CA MET A 40 8.28 -4.55 -4.54
C MET A 40 8.66 -3.09 -4.29
N SER A 41 8.08 -2.45 -3.28
CA SER A 41 8.40 -1.07 -2.93
C SER A 41 9.86 -0.88 -2.52
N VAL A 42 10.40 -1.81 -1.73
CA VAL A 42 11.81 -1.79 -1.31
C VAL A 42 12.73 -2.00 -2.52
N ALA A 43 12.41 -2.94 -3.40
CA ALA A 43 13.17 -3.18 -4.62
C ALA A 43 13.23 -1.93 -5.52
N VAL A 44 12.08 -1.30 -5.80
CA VAL A 44 12.00 -0.08 -6.62
C VAL A 44 12.73 1.09 -5.94
N THR A 45 12.59 1.23 -4.62
CA THR A 45 13.34 2.23 -3.85
C THR A 45 14.86 2.03 -4.02
N GLY A 46 15.33 0.78 -3.94
CA GLY A 46 16.73 0.44 -4.13
C GLY A 46 17.25 0.87 -5.51
N LEU A 47 16.46 0.65 -6.56
CA LEU A 47 16.80 1.11 -7.91
C LEU A 47 16.89 2.64 -7.99
N PHE A 48 15.94 3.38 -7.42
CA PHE A 48 16.00 4.84 -7.42
C PHE A 48 17.21 5.39 -6.66
N PHE A 49 17.52 4.82 -5.49
CA PHE A 49 18.72 5.25 -4.75
C PHE A 49 20.02 4.84 -5.44
N TYR A 50 20.07 3.68 -6.09
CA TYR A 50 21.21 3.29 -6.91
C TYR A 50 21.47 4.31 -8.03
N ILE A 51 20.42 4.69 -8.78
CA ILE A 51 20.53 5.71 -9.82
C ILE A 51 20.95 7.06 -9.21
N ALA A 52 20.36 7.48 -8.09
CA ALA A 52 20.73 8.72 -7.41
C ALA A 52 22.22 8.73 -7.02
N ILE A 53 22.75 7.64 -6.47
CA ILE A 53 24.17 7.54 -6.11
C ILE A 53 25.05 7.66 -7.36
N GLN A 54 24.71 6.97 -8.43
CA GLN A 54 25.45 7.03 -9.70
C GLN A 54 25.46 8.45 -10.29
N LYS A 55 24.29 9.10 -10.35
CA LYS A 55 24.14 10.48 -10.86
C LYS A 55 24.91 11.49 -10.02
N ARG A 56 24.91 11.31 -8.70
CA ARG A 56 25.69 12.13 -7.78
C ARG A 56 27.20 11.96 -8.00
N ALA A 57 27.67 10.73 -8.23
CA ALA A 57 29.07 10.44 -8.55
C ALA A 57 29.52 11.12 -9.86
N LEU A 58 28.63 11.19 -10.84
CA LEU A 58 28.82 11.92 -12.10
C LEU A 58 28.62 13.44 -11.98
N LYS A 59 28.38 13.98 -10.77
CA LYS A 59 28.10 15.41 -10.49
C LYS A 59 26.90 15.96 -11.28
N GLN A 60 25.91 15.11 -11.58
CA GLN A 60 24.69 15.51 -12.27
C GLN A 60 23.60 15.87 -11.25
N ASP A 61 23.13 17.13 -11.25
CA ASP A 61 22.16 17.65 -10.28
C ASP A 61 20.82 16.89 -10.23
N ILE A 62 20.49 16.15 -11.30
CA ILE A 62 19.27 15.33 -11.37
C ILE A 62 19.23 14.20 -10.33
N TRP A 63 20.37 13.87 -9.71
CA TRP A 63 20.47 12.86 -8.65
C TRP A 63 19.45 13.07 -7.53
N LEU A 64 19.19 14.33 -7.16
CA LEU A 64 18.27 14.67 -6.07
C LEU A 64 16.84 14.22 -6.38
N ARG A 65 16.43 14.24 -7.65
CA ARG A 65 15.08 13.82 -8.05
C ARG A 65 14.89 12.31 -7.96
N TYR A 66 15.90 11.54 -8.33
CA TYR A 66 15.89 10.09 -8.11
C TYR A 66 15.91 9.76 -6.60
N ALA A 67 16.64 10.54 -5.79
CA ALA A 67 16.59 10.38 -4.33
C ALA A 67 15.19 10.69 -3.77
N MET A 68 14.53 11.76 -4.24
CA MET A 68 13.14 12.07 -3.87
C MET A 68 12.16 10.98 -4.33
N ALA A 69 12.35 10.39 -5.51
CA ALA A 69 11.54 9.27 -6.00
C ALA A 69 11.64 8.05 -5.06
N GLY A 70 12.87 7.68 -4.66
CA GLY A 70 13.12 6.61 -3.69
C GLY A 70 12.51 6.91 -2.33
N ALA A 71 12.75 8.10 -1.77
CA ALA A 71 12.23 8.52 -0.47
C ALA A 71 10.68 8.54 -0.45
N THR A 72 10.05 9.04 -1.51
CA THR A 72 8.59 9.05 -1.64
C THR A 72 8.04 7.63 -1.71
N THR A 73 8.69 6.74 -2.47
CA THR A 73 8.27 5.35 -2.62
C THR A 73 8.32 4.60 -1.28
N ILE A 74 9.45 4.67 -0.56
CA ILE A 74 9.62 3.92 0.69
C ILE A 74 8.74 4.43 1.83
N THR A 75 8.23 5.67 1.75
CA THR A 75 7.33 6.26 2.77
C THR A 75 6.06 5.44 2.98
N MET A 76 5.65 4.61 2.01
CA MET A 76 4.53 3.68 2.23
C MET A 76 4.74 2.72 3.42
N VAL A 77 6.00 2.36 3.72
CA VAL A 77 6.35 1.43 4.82
C VAL A 77 6.06 2.07 6.18
N PRO A 78 6.66 3.21 6.57
CA PRO A 78 6.34 3.84 7.83
C PRO A 78 4.86 4.24 7.92
N TYR A 79 4.23 4.69 6.83
CA TYR A 79 2.79 4.95 6.81
C TYR A 79 1.97 3.71 7.21
N THR A 80 2.35 2.53 6.72
CA THR A 80 1.66 1.28 7.07
C THR A 80 1.83 0.95 8.56
N LEU A 81 3.05 1.10 9.09
CA LEU A 81 3.38 0.74 10.46
C LEU A 81 2.81 1.72 11.50
N THR A 82 2.57 2.99 11.13
CA THR A 82 2.09 4.02 12.08
C THR A 82 0.62 4.36 11.89
N VAL A 83 0.15 4.51 10.65
CA VAL A 83 -1.22 4.97 10.35
C VAL A 83 -2.17 3.80 10.16
N MET A 84 -1.76 2.76 9.43
CA MET A 84 -2.65 1.61 9.16
C MET A 84 -2.64 0.56 10.26
N ALA A 85 -1.55 0.46 11.05
CA ALA A 85 -1.39 -0.58 12.06
C ALA A 85 -2.57 -0.69 13.05
N PRO A 86 -3.14 0.42 13.61
CA PRO A 86 -4.29 0.32 14.50
C PRO A 86 -5.49 -0.36 13.83
N THR A 87 -5.87 0.09 12.63
CA THR A 87 -7.00 -0.49 11.88
C THR A 87 -6.75 -1.95 11.49
N ASN A 88 -5.52 -2.27 11.06
CA ASN A 88 -5.15 -3.64 10.72
C ASN A 88 -5.27 -4.56 11.95
N ASN A 89 -4.74 -4.15 13.09
CA ASN A 89 -4.79 -4.93 14.33
C ASN A 89 -6.22 -5.13 14.81
N SER A 90 -7.07 -4.10 14.72
CA SER A 90 -8.50 -4.25 15.03
C SER A 90 -9.18 -5.26 14.10
N LEU A 91 -8.95 -5.19 12.79
CA LEU A 91 -9.53 -6.14 11.85
C LEU A 91 -9.02 -7.58 12.03
N PHE A 92 -7.78 -7.76 12.47
CA PHE A 92 -7.26 -9.07 12.85
C PHE A 92 -7.94 -9.61 14.11
N ALA A 93 -8.06 -8.81 15.17
CA ALA A 93 -8.76 -9.22 16.40
C ALA A 93 -10.21 -9.63 16.09
N LEU A 94 -10.92 -8.85 15.26
CA LEU A 94 -12.27 -9.20 14.81
C LEU A 94 -12.31 -10.48 13.98
N SER A 95 -11.30 -10.71 13.12
CA SER A 95 -11.20 -11.95 12.35
C SER A 95 -11.01 -13.18 13.25
N ASP A 96 -10.28 -13.03 14.36
CA ASP A 96 -10.07 -14.10 15.33
C ASP A 96 -11.35 -14.36 16.15
N GLU A 97 -11.99 -13.30 16.65
CA GLU A 97 -13.30 -13.40 17.34
C GLU A 97 -14.39 -14.04 16.46
N ALA A 98 -14.40 -13.72 15.17
CA ALA A 98 -15.35 -14.27 14.23
C ALA A 98 -15.09 -15.75 13.90
N TRP A 99 -13.85 -16.22 14.05
CA TRP A 99 -13.48 -17.62 13.92
C TRP A 99 -13.90 -18.44 15.15
N ASP A 100 -13.72 -17.85 16.33
CA ASP A 100 -14.06 -18.46 17.62
C ASP A 100 -15.56 -18.40 17.93
N GLY A 101 -16.35 -17.75 17.07
CA GLY A 101 -17.80 -17.57 17.24
C GLY A 101 -18.18 -16.61 18.37
N SER A 102 -17.22 -15.82 18.86
CA SER A 102 -17.39 -14.85 19.95
C SER A 102 -17.70 -13.43 19.45
N SER A 103 -17.54 -13.19 18.14
CA SER A 103 -17.86 -11.89 17.55
C SER A 103 -19.36 -11.60 17.55
N ASN A 104 -19.73 -10.45 18.12
CA ASN A 104 -21.11 -9.94 18.13
C ASN A 104 -21.36 -8.84 17.08
N LEU A 105 -20.38 -8.53 16.23
CA LEU A 105 -20.51 -7.45 15.26
C LEU A 105 -21.47 -7.82 14.13
N SER A 106 -22.32 -6.86 13.78
CA SER A 106 -23.14 -6.93 12.59
C SER A 106 -22.30 -6.80 11.31
N LEU A 107 -22.85 -7.29 10.19
CA LEU A 107 -22.24 -7.13 8.87
C LEU A 107 -21.94 -5.66 8.54
N GLY A 108 -22.85 -4.74 8.88
CA GLY A 108 -22.68 -3.31 8.62
C GLY A 108 -21.53 -2.67 9.38
N GLU A 109 -21.27 -3.11 10.62
CA GLU A 109 -20.13 -2.64 11.41
C GLU A 109 -18.80 -3.11 10.81
N VAL A 110 -18.72 -4.38 10.43
CA VAL A 110 -17.55 -4.94 9.74
C VAL A 110 -17.28 -4.22 8.41
N GLN A 111 -18.33 -4.00 7.61
CA GLN A 111 -18.23 -3.25 6.35
C GLN A 111 -17.68 -1.84 6.59
N LYS A 112 -18.18 -1.10 7.59
CA LYS A 112 -17.71 0.25 7.90
C LYS A 112 -16.20 0.30 8.21
N ILE A 113 -15.70 -0.67 8.99
CA ILE A 113 -14.27 -0.74 9.34
C ILE A 113 -13.42 -1.06 8.09
N ILE A 114 -13.84 -2.06 7.29
CA ILE A 114 -13.14 -2.42 6.04
C ILE A 114 -13.17 -1.26 5.04
N TYR A 115 -14.24 -0.46 5.02
CA TYR A 115 -14.35 0.70 4.13
C TYR A 115 -13.35 1.80 4.52
N GLY A 116 -13.22 2.07 5.83
CA GLY A 116 -12.19 2.95 6.35
C GLY A 116 -10.77 2.45 6.02
N TRP A 117 -10.54 1.15 6.20
CA TRP A 117 -9.28 0.51 5.81
C TRP A 117 -8.99 0.66 4.30
N ALA A 118 -10.01 0.52 3.45
CA ALA A 118 -9.85 0.63 2.00
C ALA A 118 -9.30 2.00 1.59
N TRP A 119 -9.79 3.08 2.21
CA TRP A 119 -9.28 4.44 2.00
C TRP A 119 -7.84 4.63 2.47
N LEU A 120 -7.49 4.09 3.64
CA LEU A 120 -6.10 4.11 4.11
C LEU A 120 -5.18 3.37 3.14
N HIS A 121 -5.64 2.25 2.57
CA HIS A 121 -4.91 1.48 1.58
C HIS A 121 -4.78 2.21 0.23
N VAL A 122 -5.81 2.98 -0.19
CA VAL A 122 -5.72 3.88 -1.35
C VAL A 122 -4.61 4.90 -1.14
N ALA A 123 -4.62 5.61 -0.01
CA ALA A 123 -3.58 6.58 0.34
C ALA A 123 -2.18 5.93 0.35
N ARG A 124 -2.06 4.71 0.87
CA ARG A 124 -0.81 3.94 0.82
C ARG A 124 -0.29 3.74 -0.61
N CYS A 125 -1.18 3.48 -1.57
CA CYS A 125 -0.81 3.23 -2.97
C CYS A 125 -0.28 4.48 -3.68
N PHE A 126 -0.59 5.69 -3.19
CA PHE A 126 -0.12 6.94 -3.80
C PHE A 126 1.37 7.16 -3.63
N PHE A 127 1.99 6.69 -2.54
CA PHE A 127 3.43 6.85 -2.31
C PHE A 127 4.30 6.23 -3.41
N PRO A 128 4.22 4.91 -3.71
CA PRO A 128 4.99 4.33 -4.81
C PRO A 128 4.57 4.88 -6.18
N PHE A 129 3.30 5.27 -6.35
CA PHE A 129 2.82 5.88 -7.60
C PHE A 129 3.48 7.23 -7.87
N VAL A 130 3.44 8.15 -6.91
CA VAL A 130 4.08 9.47 -7.01
C VAL A 130 5.60 9.31 -7.14
N GLY A 131 6.22 8.42 -6.36
CA GLY A 131 7.65 8.12 -6.50
C GLY A 131 8.01 7.65 -7.92
N SER A 132 7.19 6.77 -8.51
CA SER A 132 7.36 6.30 -9.88
C SER A 132 7.21 7.43 -10.91
N MET A 133 6.24 8.34 -10.73
CA MET A 133 6.08 9.52 -11.59
C MET A 133 7.30 10.43 -11.53
N ILE A 134 7.82 10.73 -10.33
CA ILE A 134 9.02 11.56 -10.16
C ILE A 134 10.21 10.90 -10.88
N GLY A 135 10.39 9.59 -10.72
CA GLY A 135 11.43 8.82 -11.40
C GLY A 135 11.31 8.88 -12.92
N LEU A 136 10.11 8.66 -13.46
CA LEU A 136 9.84 8.72 -14.89
C LEU A 136 10.09 10.11 -15.48
N MET A 137 9.59 11.17 -14.83
CA MET A 137 9.83 12.55 -15.28
C MET A 137 11.32 12.91 -15.26
N SER A 138 12.06 12.40 -14.27
CA SER A 138 13.50 12.60 -14.18
C SER A 138 14.22 11.92 -15.35
N PHE A 139 13.85 10.68 -15.65
CA PHE A 139 14.38 9.95 -16.81
C PHE A 139 14.10 10.66 -18.13
N MET A 140 12.85 11.14 -18.34
CA MET A 140 12.49 11.86 -19.56
C MET A 140 13.30 13.16 -19.72
N GLN A 141 13.46 13.94 -18.65
CA GLN A 141 14.25 15.17 -18.69
C GLN A 141 15.72 14.88 -19.02
N GLU A 142 16.28 13.82 -18.45
CA GLU A 142 17.65 13.39 -18.74
C GLU A 142 17.82 13.02 -20.23
N SER A 143 16.87 12.27 -20.80
CA SER A 143 16.92 11.86 -22.21
C SER A 143 16.81 13.00 -23.21
N MET A 144 16.16 14.11 -22.85
CA MET A 144 16.03 15.29 -23.71
C MET A 144 17.22 16.26 -23.61
N SER A 145 18.13 16.03 -22.66
CA SER A 145 19.31 16.88 -22.44
C SER A 145 20.58 16.41 -23.18
N HIS A 146 20.47 15.31 -23.93
CA HIS A 146 21.49 14.72 -24.81
C HIS A 146 21.04 14.81 -26.27
#